data_AF-A0A3E4XZE6-F1
#
_entry.id   AF-A0A3E4XZE6-F1
#
_cell.length_a   1.000
_cell.length_b   1.000
_cell.length_c   1.000
_cell.angle_alpha   90.00
_cell.angle_beta   90.00
_cell.angle_gamma   90.00
#
_symmetry.space_group_name_H-M   'P 1'
#
loop_
_entity.id
_entity.type
_entity.pdbx_description
1 polymer ?
#
loop_
_entity_poly.entity_id
_entity_poly.type
_entity_poly.pdbx_seq_one_letter_code
_entity_poly.pdbx_strand_id
1 'polypeptide(L)' 'MAFFNQAINILQTLVVAIGAGLAVWGVINLLEGYGNDNPGAKSQGIKQFMAN' A
#
# COMPACT_ATOMS: atom_id res chain seq x y z
N MET A 1 -36.92 -13.77 -4.78
CA MET A 1 -35.56 -13.68 -4.18
C MET A 1 -34.44 -13.44 -5.18
N ALA A 2 -34.59 -13.70 -6.49
CA ALA A 2 -33.50 -13.58 -7.47
C ALA A 2 -32.88 -12.17 -7.58
N PHE A 3 -33.70 -11.11 -7.58
CA PHE A 3 -33.23 -9.73 -7.64
C PHE A 3 -32.26 -9.37 -6.50
N PHE A 4 -32.62 -9.71 -5.26
CA PHE A 4 -31.79 -9.42 -4.09
C PHE A 4 -30.48 -10.21 -4.11
N ASN A 5 -30.50 -11.47 -4.54
CA ASN A 5 -29.27 -12.26 -4.68
C ASN A 5 -28.29 -11.64 -5.69
N GLN A 6 -28.81 -11.11 -6.80
CA GLN A 6 -27.97 -10.44 -7.79
C GLN A 6 -27.40 -9.12 -7.28
N ALA A 7 -28.20 -8.33 -6.56
CA ALA A 7 -27.71 -7.11 -5.92
C ALA A 7 -26.60 -7.40 -4.89
N ILE A 8 -26.76 -8.44 -4.07
CA ILE A 8 -25.75 -8.87 -3.09
C ILE A 8 -24.46 -9.29 -3.80
N ASN A 9 -24.55 -10.07 -4.87
CA ASN A 9 -23.36 -10.49 -5.62
C ASN A 9 -22.57 -9.30 -6.17
N ILE A 10 -23.26 -8.30 -6.73
CA ILE A 10 -22.60 -7.08 -7.24
C ILE A 10 -21.90 -6.33 -6.10
N LEU A 11 -22.58 -6.13 -4.98
CA LEU A 11 -22.00 -5.46 -3.81
C LEU A 11 -20.78 -6.21 -3.28
N GLN A 12 -20.84 -7.54 -3.21
CA GLN A 12 -19.73 -8.37 -2.78
C GLN A 12 -18.51 -8.23 -3.72
N THR A 13 -18.73 -8.24 -5.03
CA THR A 13 -17.66 -8.00 -6.02
C THR A 13 -16.99 -6.65 -5.80
N LEU A 14 -17.77 -5.59 -5.60
CA LEU A 14 -17.24 -4.25 -5.35
C LEU A 14 -16.44 -4.18 -4.05
N VAL A 15 -16.96 -4.74 -2.96
CA VAL A 15 -16.28 -4.74 -1.65
C VAL A 15 -14.95 -5.50 -1.72
N VAL A 16 -14.92 -6.66 -2.37
CA VAL A 16 -13.69 -7.45 -2.53
C VAL A 16 -12.68 -6.70 -3.41
N ALA A 17 -13.12 -6.11 -4.52
CA ALA A 17 -12.23 -5.36 -5.41
C ALA A 17 -11.60 -4.15 -4.71
N ILE A 18 -12.39 -3.37 -3.96
CA ILE A 18 -11.90 -2.23 -3.18
C ILE A 18 -10.96 -2.69 -2.07
N GLY A 19 -11.35 -3.73 -1.32
CA GLY A 19 -10.53 -4.28 -0.23
C GLY A 19 -9.17 -4.78 -0.73
N ALA A 20 -9.14 -5.47 -1.88
CA ALA A 20 -7.91 -5.92 -2.52
C ALA A 20 -7.04 -4.74 -2.97
N GLY A 21 -7.65 -3.71 -3.58
CA GLY A 21 -6.93 -2.50 -3.99
C GLY A 21 -6.29 -1.76 -2.82
N LEU A 22 -7.04 -1.59 -1.72
CA LEU A 22 -6.53 -0.95 -0.50
C LEU A 22 -5.43 -1.78 0.17
N ALA A 23 -5.54 -3.11 0.16
CA ALA A 23 -4.51 -3.98 0.72
C ALA A 23 -3.19 -3.83 -0.06
N VAL A 24 -3.24 -3.85 -1.39
CA VAL A 24 -2.06 -3.62 -2.25
C VAL A 24 -1.47 -2.23 -2.01
N TRP A 25 -2.31 -1.20 -2.00
CA TRP A 25 -1.88 0.18 -1.71
C TRP A 25 -1.19 0.28 -0.35
N GLY A 26 -1.78 -0.30 0.70
CA GLY A 26 -1.20 -0.31 2.04
C GLY A 26 0.18 -0.97 2.07
N VAL A 27 0.32 -2.13 1.41
CA VAL A 27 1.62 -2.83 1.30
C VAL A 27 2.66 -1.97 0.59
N ILE A 28 2.30 -1.28 -0.49
CA ILE A 28 3.23 -0.38 -1.19
C ILE A 28 3.69 0.73 -0.26
N ASN A 29 2.77 1.41 0.43
CA ASN A 29 3.11 2.48 1.37
C ASN A 29 4.01 2.00 2.51
N LEU A 30 3.79 0.78 3.03
CA LEU A 30 4.65 0.15 4.02
C LEU A 30 6.06 -0.10 3.48
N LEU A 31 6.18 -0.55 2.23
CA LEU A 31 7.46 -0.81 1.57
C LEU A 31 8.19 0.48 1.14
N GLU A 32 7.48 1.56 0.80
CA GLU A 32 8.07 2.88 0.50
C GLU A 32 8.73 3.49 1.74
N GLY A 33 8.14 3.32 2.92
CA GLY A 33 8.75 3.72 4.20
C GLY A 33 9.82 2.74 4.71
N TYR A 34 9.85 1.52 4.18
CA TYR A 34 10.78 0.47 4.62
C TYR A 34 12.22 0.83 4.24
N GLY A 35 13.01 1.20 5.25
CA GLY A 35 14.42 1.60 5.08
C GLY A 35 14.62 3.09 4.77
N ASN A 36 13.65 3.80 4.19
CA ASN A 36 13.74 5.24 3.90
C ASN A 36 13.59 6.12 5.16
N ASP A 37 12.81 5.66 6.14
CA ASP A 37 12.64 6.35 7.44
C ASP A 37 13.71 5.96 8.48
N ASN A 38 14.69 5.13 8.10
CA ASN A 38 15.84 4.82 8.94
C ASN A 38 16.82 6.02 8.95
N PRO A 39 17.15 6.62 10.11
CA PRO A 39 18.12 7.71 10.21
C PRO A 39 19.49 7.37 9.59
N GLY A 40 19.86 6.09 9.64
CA GLY A 40 21.08 5.57 9.00
C GLY A 40 21.07 5.68 7.48
N ALA A 41 19.94 5.41 6.82
CA ALA A 41 19.82 5.47 5.35
C ALA A 41 19.83 6.93 4.85
N LYS A 42 19.11 7.84 5.52
CA LYS A 42 19.15 9.28 5.21
C LYS A 42 20.56 9.87 5.36
N SER A 43 21.29 9.41 6.37
CA SER A 43 22.66 9.87 6.63
C SER A 43 23.68 9.34 5.60
N GLN A 44 23.40 8.26 4.85
CA GLN A 44 24.35 7.76 3.85
C GLN A 44 24.61 8.79 2.73
N GLY A 45 23.58 9.47 2.23
CA GLY A 45 23.75 10.52 1.23
C GLY A 45 24.61 11.69 1.75
N ILE A 46 24.42 12.09 3.01
CA ILE A 46 25.22 13.13 3.66
C ILE A 46 26.66 12.65 3.90
N LYS A 47 26.85 11.40 4.32
CA LYS A 47 28.18 10.80 4.51
C LYS A 47 28.95 10.74 3.19
N GLN A 48 28.28 10.42 2.08
CA GLN A 48 28.88 10.40 0.76
C GLN A 48 29.23 11.82 0.27
N PHE A 49 28.42 12.83 0.62
CA PHE A 49 28.72 14.23 0.34
C PHE A 49 29.90 14.78 1.19
N MET A 50 29.96 14.42 2.48
CA MET A 50 31.03 14.83 3.39
C MET A 50 32.36 14.08 3.15
N ALA A 51 32.32 12.96 2.43
CA ALA A 51 33.52 12.20 2.06
C ALA A 51 34.21 12.72 0.79
N ASN A 52 33.64 13.73 0.12
CA ASN A 52 34.22 14.43 -1.04
C ASN A 52 34.89 15.75 -0.63
#